data_AF-A0A8B9GUM9-F1
#
_entry.id   AF-A0A8B9GUM9-F1
#
_cell.length_a   1.000
_cell.length_b   1.000
_cell.length_c   1.000
_cell.angle_alpha   90.00
_cell.angle_beta   90.00
_cell.angle_gamma   90.00
#
_symmetry.space_group_name_H-M   'P 1'
#
loop_
_entity.id
_entity.type
_entity.pdbx_description
1 polymer ?
#
loop_
_entity_poly.entity_id
_entity_poly.type
_entity_poly.pdbx_seq_one_letter_code
_entity_poly.pdbx_strand_id
1 'polypeptide(L)'
;MDDPDAPYLAFNDLNSNGGLLWSDALARQAQREVESFRRKLKYFFMNPCEKYRARGRKPWKLMLQIIKIAVITIQLVSFGLSNQMVVTFKEENLMAFKHLFLKDYSDHSPNTYAVYTQAEVYTHLSHIVGQFLRLRNITVGNHAHDKDGRFFTPLLICQQFYHNGSISPSNETFEIDAQVEEECLEIYPVQPSSLPDADLSNFTLQFKRLLEVNVYFTLKAINLQTVQHHELPDCYDFNITIRFNNRAHSGRIKVDLDNDVDINECKDWKVTGASPKKIYYTVLFDVVIILTCLASLVLCTRSLSTGVQLQFVSFYQF
;
A
#
# COMPACT_ATOMS: atom_id res chain seq x y z
N MET A 1 -73.20 -76.19 -34.10
CA MET A 1 -73.34 -77.35 -33.22
C MET A 1 -72.01 -77.56 -32.54
N ASP A 2 -71.71 -77.12 -31.32
CA ASP A 2 -72.26 -76.17 -30.35
C ASP A 2 -71.08 -75.94 -29.39
N ASP A 3 -70.85 -74.70 -28.97
CA ASP A 3 -70.03 -74.31 -27.80
C ASP A 3 -70.94 -74.46 -26.53
N PRO A 4 -70.52 -74.38 -25.24
CA PRO A 4 -69.22 -73.99 -24.66
C PRO A 4 -68.77 -74.78 -23.41
N ASP A 5 -67.57 -74.49 -22.87
CA ASP A 5 -67.34 -74.21 -21.44
C ASP A 5 -65.85 -74.02 -21.11
N ALA A 6 -65.51 -72.81 -20.67
CA ALA A 6 -64.27 -72.51 -19.93
C ALA A 6 -64.52 -72.73 -18.42
N PRO A 7 -63.47 -72.97 -17.61
CA PRO A 7 -62.99 -71.83 -16.82
C PRO A 7 -61.48 -71.78 -16.58
N TYR A 8 -61.02 -70.53 -16.43
CA TYR A 8 -59.82 -70.03 -15.74
C TYR A 8 -59.24 -70.95 -14.65
N LEU A 9 -57.91 -71.01 -14.58
CA LEU A 9 -57.04 -71.03 -13.36
C LEU A 9 -55.61 -71.20 -13.91
N ALA A 10 -54.75 -70.19 -13.90
CA ALA A 10 -54.07 -69.57 -12.77
C ALA A 10 -52.56 -69.67 -13.06
N PHE A 11 -52.00 -68.48 -13.19
CA PHE A 11 -50.61 -68.14 -12.99
C PHE A 11 -50.04 -68.77 -11.69
N ASN A 12 -48.72 -68.93 -11.63
CA ASN A 12 -47.86 -69.42 -10.52
C ASN A 12 -47.65 -70.95 -10.45
N ASP A 13 -46.45 -71.48 -10.21
CA ASP A 13 -45.22 -70.94 -9.63
C ASP A 13 -44.02 -71.72 -10.18
N LEU A 14 -43.05 -71.02 -10.77
CA LEU A 14 -41.67 -71.48 -10.78
C LEU A 14 -40.78 -70.32 -10.34
N ASN A 15 -40.11 -70.53 -9.20
CA ASN A 15 -38.92 -69.82 -8.72
C ASN A 15 -39.09 -68.64 -7.73
N SER A 16 -39.90 -68.81 -6.69
CA SER A 16 -40.01 -67.85 -5.57
C SER A 16 -38.77 -67.82 -4.63
N ASN A 17 -38.07 -68.95 -4.44
CA ASN A 17 -36.92 -68.99 -3.51
C ASN A 17 -35.61 -68.40 -4.06
N GLY A 18 -35.42 -68.40 -5.39
CA GLY A 18 -34.28 -67.71 -6.01
C GLY A 18 -34.42 -66.19 -5.89
N GLY A 19 -35.59 -65.66 -6.28
CA GLY A 19 -35.88 -64.22 -6.23
C GLY A 19 -35.74 -63.62 -4.84
N LEU A 20 -36.23 -64.33 -3.80
CA LEU A 20 -36.15 -63.89 -2.41
C LEU A 20 -34.72 -63.82 -1.87
N LEU A 21 -33.87 -64.79 -2.24
CA LEU A 21 -32.46 -64.84 -1.84
C LEU A 21 -31.64 -63.71 -2.51
N TRP A 22 -31.92 -63.43 -3.78
CA TRP A 22 -31.29 -62.32 -4.51
C TRP A 22 -31.75 -60.96 -3.98
N SER A 23 -33.04 -60.78 -3.67
CA SER A 23 -33.53 -59.53 -3.05
C SER A 23 -32.96 -59.32 -1.65
N ASP A 24 -32.81 -60.37 -0.84
CA ASP A 24 -32.16 -60.30 0.46
C ASP A 24 -30.67 -59.98 0.37
N ALA A 25 -29.97 -60.53 -0.63
CA ALA A 25 -28.57 -60.22 -0.87
C ALA A 25 -28.38 -58.76 -1.28
N LEU A 26 -29.27 -58.25 -2.13
CA LEU A 26 -29.26 -56.87 -2.63
C LEU A 26 -29.62 -55.87 -1.51
N ALA A 27 -30.59 -56.19 -0.66
CA ALA A 27 -30.94 -55.41 0.53
C ALA A 27 -29.79 -55.38 1.55
N ARG A 28 -29.15 -56.54 1.81
CA ARG A 28 -27.95 -56.61 2.66
C ARG A 28 -26.76 -55.85 2.09
N GLN A 29 -26.65 -55.74 0.77
CA GLN A 29 -25.60 -54.96 0.10
C GLN A 29 -25.87 -53.46 0.23
N ALA A 30 -27.10 -53.02 -0.05
CA ALA A 30 -27.52 -51.63 0.13
C ALA A 30 -27.34 -51.15 1.59
N GLN A 31 -27.69 -51.99 2.57
CA GLN A 31 -27.54 -51.67 3.99
C GLN A 31 -26.06 -51.54 4.41
N ARG A 32 -25.17 -52.39 3.86
CA ARG A 32 -23.71 -52.26 4.06
C ARG A 32 -23.17 -50.96 3.44
N GLU A 33 -23.67 -50.56 2.28
CA GLU A 33 -23.25 -49.32 1.62
C GLU A 33 -23.65 -48.09 2.44
N VAL A 34 -24.89 -48.03 2.93
CA VAL A 34 -25.40 -46.96 3.80
C VAL A 34 -24.60 -46.86 5.11
N GLU A 35 -24.31 -47.98 5.76
CA GLU A 35 -23.46 -47.98 6.95
C GLU A 35 -22.03 -47.51 6.66
N SER A 36 -21.46 -47.91 5.51
CA SER A 36 -20.14 -47.46 5.08
C SER A 36 -20.11 -45.95 4.83
N PHE A 37 -21.18 -45.40 4.24
CA PHE A 37 -21.33 -43.97 3.98
C PHE A 37 -21.47 -43.20 5.29
N ARG A 38 -22.30 -43.67 6.22
CA ARG A 38 -22.47 -43.08 7.56
C ARG A 38 -21.15 -43.02 8.34
N ARG A 39 -20.31 -44.06 8.24
CA ARG A 39 -18.96 -44.09 8.83
C ARG A 39 -18.02 -43.07 8.16
N LYS A 40 -18.06 -42.93 6.84
CA LYS A 40 -17.28 -41.93 6.09
C LYS A 40 -17.70 -40.50 6.47
N LEU A 41 -19.00 -40.25 6.58
CA LEU A 41 -19.56 -38.95 6.97
C LEU A 41 -19.18 -38.57 8.40
N LYS A 42 -19.37 -39.49 9.36
CA LYS A 42 -18.94 -39.29 10.76
C LYS A 42 -17.44 -39.03 10.82
N TYR A 43 -16.63 -39.79 10.09
CA TYR A 43 -15.20 -39.57 10.01
C TYR A 43 -14.84 -38.21 9.38
N PHE A 44 -15.60 -37.71 8.40
CA PHE A 44 -15.34 -36.40 7.78
C PHE A 44 -15.55 -35.25 8.77
N PHE A 45 -16.62 -35.29 9.58
CA PHE A 45 -16.96 -34.24 10.56
C PHE A 45 -16.22 -34.34 11.90
N MET A 46 -15.52 -35.45 12.20
CA MET A 46 -14.72 -35.56 13.41
C MET A 46 -13.56 -34.54 13.45
N ASN A 47 -13.23 -34.09 14.66
CA ASN A 47 -12.13 -33.15 14.88
C ASN A 47 -10.77 -33.79 14.53
N PRO A 48 -9.74 -33.02 14.14
CA PRO A 48 -8.42 -33.56 13.80
C PRO A 48 -7.78 -34.42 14.91
N CYS A 49 -7.95 -34.02 16.18
CA CYS A 49 -7.47 -34.77 17.34
C CYS A 49 -8.22 -36.11 17.52
N GLU A 50 -9.53 -36.13 17.26
CA GLU A 50 -10.35 -37.33 17.29
C GLU A 50 -9.99 -38.28 16.13
N LYS A 51 -9.71 -37.74 14.94
CA LYS A 51 -9.21 -38.49 13.78
C LYS A 51 -7.86 -39.14 14.06
N TYR A 52 -6.98 -38.45 14.79
CA TYR A 52 -5.70 -39.00 15.25
C TYR A 52 -5.92 -40.13 16.27
N ARG A 53 -6.77 -39.93 17.28
CA ARG A 53 -7.10 -40.96 18.28
C ARG A 53 -7.78 -42.19 17.66
N ALA A 54 -8.62 -42.01 16.65
CA ALA A 54 -9.40 -43.09 16.04
C ALA A 54 -8.64 -43.92 14.98
N ARG A 55 -7.66 -43.34 14.28
CA ARG A 55 -6.93 -44.02 13.18
C ARG A 55 -5.40 -43.84 13.18
N GLY A 56 -4.83 -43.17 14.18
CA GLY A 56 -3.38 -42.88 14.26
C GLY A 56 -2.84 -41.92 13.20
N ARG A 57 -3.71 -41.28 12.40
CA ARG A 57 -3.27 -40.40 11.30
C ARG A 57 -2.77 -39.06 11.83
N LYS A 58 -1.45 -38.86 11.85
CA LYS A 58 -0.81 -37.61 12.31
C LYS A 58 -1.47 -36.38 11.65
N PRO A 59 -1.86 -35.33 12.41
CA PRO A 59 -2.62 -34.19 11.90
C PRO A 59 -1.72 -33.16 11.19
N TRP A 60 -1.03 -33.59 10.12
CA TRP A 60 -0.13 -32.74 9.33
C TRP A 60 -0.77 -31.46 8.81
N LYS A 61 -2.07 -31.51 8.48
CA LYS A 61 -2.85 -30.32 8.08
C LYS A 61 -2.90 -29.27 9.18
N LEU A 62 -3.10 -29.68 10.44
CA LEU A 62 -3.17 -28.75 11.58
C LEU A 62 -1.80 -28.14 11.86
N MET A 63 -0.74 -28.97 11.86
CA MET A 63 0.63 -28.49 12.07
C MET A 63 1.06 -27.50 11.00
N LEU A 64 0.73 -27.75 9.73
CA LEU A 64 1.04 -26.83 8.65
C LEU A 64 0.31 -25.48 8.82
N GLN A 65 -0.94 -25.47 9.30
CA GLN A 65 -1.66 -24.21 9.59
C GLN A 65 -1.00 -23.43 10.73
N ILE A 66 -0.58 -24.10 11.81
CA ILE A 66 0.10 -23.44 12.94
C ILE A 66 1.43 -22.82 12.48
N ILE A 67 2.24 -23.59 11.74
CA ILE A 67 3.50 -23.10 11.16
C ILE A 67 3.23 -21.91 10.24
N LYS A 68 2.24 -22.02 9.35
CA LYS A 68 1.85 -20.93 8.43
C LYS A 68 1.51 -19.65 9.19
N ILE A 69 0.72 -19.74 10.28
CA ILE A 69 0.36 -18.57 11.09
C ILE A 69 1.62 -17.94 11.68
N ALA A 70 2.47 -18.72 12.37
CA ALA A 70 3.68 -18.19 12.98
C ALA A 70 4.61 -17.51 11.96
N VAL A 71 4.81 -18.16 10.82
CA VAL A 71 5.67 -17.68 9.74
C VAL A 71 5.14 -16.39 9.11
N ILE A 72 3.84 -16.30 8.82
CA ILE A 72 3.21 -15.07 8.29
C ILE A 72 3.29 -13.93 9.31
N THR A 73 3.07 -14.23 10.60
CA THR A 73 3.18 -13.22 11.65
C THR A 73 4.59 -12.66 11.74
N ILE A 74 5.62 -13.51 11.65
CA ILE A 74 7.03 -13.05 11.65
C ILE A 74 7.32 -12.18 10.43
N GLN A 75 6.81 -12.54 9.25
CA GLN A 75 6.96 -11.73 8.04
C GLN A 75 6.33 -10.35 8.18
N LEU A 76 5.09 -10.31 8.67
CA LEU A 76 4.35 -9.07 8.85
C LEU A 76 5.07 -8.12 9.82
N VAL A 77 5.57 -8.65 10.94
CA VAL A 77 6.32 -7.85 11.92
C VAL A 77 7.63 -7.34 11.33
N SER A 78 8.38 -8.20 10.63
CA SER A 78 9.66 -7.81 10.01
C SER A 78 9.47 -6.73 8.94
N PHE A 79 8.45 -6.88 8.09
CA PHE A 79 8.07 -5.89 7.09
C PHE A 79 7.59 -4.59 7.73
N GLY A 80 6.77 -4.68 8.80
CA GLY A 80 6.27 -3.53 9.53
C GLY A 80 7.40 -2.69 10.13
N LEU A 81 8.40 -3.32 10.74
CA LEU A 81 9.56 -2.62 11.30
C LEU A 81 10.40 -1.91 10.22
N SER A 82 10.59 -2.56 9.06
CA SER A 82 11.31 -1.96 7.93
C SER A 82 10.58 -0.72 7.39
N ASN A 83 9.27 -0.84 7.13
CA ASN A 83 8.47 0.30 6.66
C ASN A 83 8.37 1.42 7.70
N GLN A 84 8.29 1.09 8.98
CA GLN A 84 8.25 2.09 10.04
C GLN A 84 9.50 2.98 9.99
N MET A 85 10.70 2.39 9.78
CA MET A 85 11.93 3.18 9.65
C MET A 85 11.89 4.15 8.47
N VAL A 86 11.39 3.70 7.32
CA VAL A 86 11.23 4.55 6.12
C VAL A 86 10.27 5.71 6.38
N VAL A 87 9.11 5.42 6.99
CA VAL A 87 8.10 6.42 7.34
C VAL A 87 8.64 7.43 8.34
N THR A 88 9.29 6.96 9.42
CA THR A 88 9.91 7.85 10.41
C THR A 88 10.98 8.73 9.76
N PHE A 89 11.83 8.18 8.89
CA PHE A 89 12.81 9.00 8.17
C PHE A 89 12.13 10.07 7.29
N LYS A 90 11.05 9.73 6.58
CA LYS A 90 10.27 10.70 5.79
C LYS A 90 9.69 11.81 6.68
N GLU A 91 9.04 11.45 7.78
CA GLU A 91 8.35 12.38 8.69
C GLU A 91 9.32 13.34 9.40
N GLU A 92 10.45 12.82 9.90
CA GLU A 92 11.48 13.64 10.56
C GLU A 92 12.12 14.65 9.58
N ASN A 93 12.37 14.23 8.33
CA ASN A 93 12.88 15.16 7.31
C ASN A 93 11.83 16.20 6.89
N LEU A 94 10.56 15.80 6.73
CA LEU A 94 9.48 16.74 6.48
C LEU A 94 9.41 17.80 7.58
N MET A 95 9.54 17.39 8.84
CA MET A 95 9.55 18.28 9.98
C MET A 95 10.75 19.24 9.96
N ALA A 96 11.94 18.74 9.64
CA ALA A 96 13.13 19.56 9.46
C ALA A 96 12.95 20.59 8.32
N PHE A 97 12.33 20.20 7.21
CA PHE A 97 12.04 21.10 6.09
C PHE A 97 11.03 22.20 6.46
N LYS A 98 9.99 21.87 7.25
CA LYS A 98 9.06 22.88 7.79
C LYS A 98 9.81 23.94 8.59
N HIS A 99 10.66 23.54 9.52
CA HIS A 99 11.48 24.48 10.31
C HIS A 99 12.52 25.25 9.49
N LEU A 100 13.03 24.65 8.41
CA LEU A 100 14.06 25.28 7.60
C LEU A 100 13.50 26.32 6.62
N PHE A 101 12.38 25.98 5.96
CA PHE A 101 11.84 26.77 4.84
C PHE A 101 10.62 27.60 5.21
N LEU A 102 9.84 27.22 6.22
CA LEU A 102 8.71 28.02 6.68
C LEU A 102 9.17 28.98 7.79
N LYS A 103 9.21 30.27 7.44
CA LYS A 103 9.63 31.33 8.36
C LYS A 103 8.74 31.35 9.60
N ASP A 104 9.34 31.43 10.79
CA ASP A 104 8.62 31.52 12.08
C ASP A 104 7.64 30.36 12.33
N TYR A 105 7.89 29.19 11.74
CA TYR A 105 7.07 27.98 11.94
C TYR A 105 7.19 27.44 13.37
N SER A 106 6.08 26.92 13.91
CA SER A 106 6.03 26.32 15.25
C SER A 106 5.13 25.09 15.32
N ASP A 107 5.57 24.10 16.09
CA ASP A 107 4.96 22.75 16.19
C ASP A 107 3.55 22.77 16.78
N HIS A 108 3.19 23.84 17.50
CA HIS A 108 1.88 24.00 18.12
C HIS A 108 0.77 24.42 17.14
N SER A 109 1.12 24.72 15.88
CA SER A 109 0.21 25.31 14.89
C SER A 109 0.06 24.52 13.58
N PRO A 110 -0.03 23.17 13.61
CA PRO A 110 0.18 22.33 12.42
C PRO A 110 -0.81 22.54 11.26
N ASN A 111 -1.92 23.27 11.47
CA ASN A 111 -2.94 23.55 10.43
C ASN A 111 -3.38 25.02 10.37
N THR A 112 -2.71 25.92 11.09
CA THR A 112 -3.08 27.34 11.17
C THR A 112 -2.03 28.27 10.59
N TYR A 113 -0.93 27.73 10.08
CA TYR A 113 0.13 28.51 9.47
C TYR A 113 -0.38 29.22 8.21
N ALA A 114 -0.41 30.54 8.28
CA ALA A 114 -1.00 31.40 7.28
C ALA A 114 -0.38 32.80 7.32
N VAL A 115 -0.45 33.48 6.20
CA VAL A 115 0.01 34.87 6.02
C VAL A 115 -1.18 35.77 5.68
N TYR A 116 -1.12 37.01 6.13
CA TYR A 116 -2.27 37.94 6.09
C TYR A 116 -1.96 39.23 5.32
N THR A 117 -0.69 39.53 5.08
CA THR A 117 -0.28 40.73 4.33
C THR A 117 0.50 40.37 3.07
N GLN A 118 0.40 41.21 2.03
CA GLN A 118 1.15 41.02 0.79
C GLN A 118 2.67 41.06 1.02
N ALA A 119 3.12 41.94 1.92
CA ALA A 119 4.53 42.05 2.31
C ALA A 119 5.05 40.79 3.02
N GLU A 120 4.22 40.14 3.84
CA GLU A 120 4.55 38.84 4.44
C GLU A 120 4.72 37.78 3.35
N VAL A 121 3.85 37.70 2.35
CA VAL A 121 3.99 36.71 1.26
C VAL A 121 5.37 36.81 0.61
N TYR A 122 5.78 38.02 0.20
CA TYR A 122 7.11 38.24 -0.37
C TYR A 122 8.23 37.91 0.62
N THR A 123 8.08 38.27 1.89
CA THR A 123 9.07 37.96 2.94
C THR A 123 9.26 36.45 3.11
N HIS A 124 8.18 35.67 3.08
CA HIS A 124 8.24 34.21 3.19
C HIS A 124 8.85 33.59 1.92
N LEU A 125 8.51 34.05 0.72
CA LEU A 125 9.12 33.59 -0.52
C LEU A 125 10.63 33.86 -0.55
N SER A 126 11.05 35.09 -0.19
CA SER A 126 12.48 35.44 -0.10
C SER A 126 13.20 34.63 0.97
N HIS A 127 12.54 34.31 2.09
CA HIS A 127 13.11 33.42 3.11
C HIS A 127 13.36 32.02 2.56
N ILE A 128 12.37 31.41 1.88
CA ILE A 128 12.49 30.09 1.25
C ILE A 128 13.70 30.06 0.29
N VAL A 129 13.80 31.06 -0.59
CA VAL A 129 14.91 31.18 -1.55
C VAL A 129 16.25 31.34 -0.83
N GLY A 130 16.32 32.22 0.17
CA GLY A 130 17.54 32.43 0.95
C GLY A 130 18.02 31.15 1.67
N GLN A 131 17.09 30.37 2.21
CA GLN A 131 17.40 29.10 2.89
C GLN A 131 17.81 28.03 1.89
N PHE A 132 17.14 27.95 0.73
CA PHE A 132 17.52 27.04 -0.36
C PHE A 132 18.95 27.31 -0.82
N LEU A 133 19.30 28.56 -1.13
CA LEU A 133 20.65 28.93 -1.59
C LEU A 133 21.74 28.68 -0.52
N ARG A 134 21.38 28.77 0.76
CA ARG A 134 22.30 28.58 1.89
C ARG A 134 22.26 27.18 2.49
N LEU A 135 21.49 26.24 1.91
CA LEU A 135 21.17 24.93 2.49
C LEU A 135 22.37 24.23 3.10
N ARG A 136 23.48 24.14 2.36
CA ARG A 136 24.71 23.45 2.79
C ARG A 136 25.34 24.01 4.07
N ASN A 137 25.15 25.29 4.36
CA ASN A 137 25.76 25.95 5.51
C ASN A 137 24.88 25.92 6.75
N ILE A 138 23.56 25.69 6.60
CA ILE A 138 22.57 25.79 7.68
C ILE A 138 22.01 24.45 8.10
N THR A 139 21.98 23.45 7.21
CA THR A 139 21.39 22.15 7.50
C THR A 139 22.30 21.32 8.41
N VAL A 140 21.69 20.63 9.38
CA VAL A 140 22.37 19.62 10.22
C VAL A 140 22.41 18.25 9.52
N GLY A 141 21.45 18.00 8.61
CA GLY A 141 21.33 16.74 7.88
C GLY A 141 22.31 16.66 6.69
N ASN A 142 22.38 15.49 6.07
CA ASN A 142 23.20 15.24 4.88
C ASN A 142 22.49 15.65 3.56
N HIS A 143 21.74 16.75 3.59
CA HIS A 143 20.95 17.22 2.45
C HIS A 143 21.80 17.87 1.38
N ALA A 144 21.50 17.56 0.12
CA ALA A 144 22.15 18.17 -1.05
C ALA A 144 21.13 18.53 -2.12
N HIS A 145 21.43 19.57 -2.91
CA HIS A 145 20.66 19.86 -4.11
C HIS A 145 20.77 18.73 -5.13
N ASP A 146 19.66 18.42 -5.77
CA ASP A 146 19.66 17.49 -6.88
C ASP A 146 20.42 18.03 -8.10
N LYS A 147 20.94 17.10 -8.92
CA LYS A 147 21.71 17.37 -10.12
C LYS A 147 21.24 16.48 -11.25
N ASP A 148 20.92 17.12 -12.37
CA ASP A 148 20.78 16.43 -13.65
C ASP A 148 22.10 16.52 -14.42
N GLY A 149 22.85 15.42 -14.41
CA GLY A 149 24.21 15.34 -14.96
C GLY A 149 25.19 16.28 -14.24
N ARG A 150 25.51 17.42 -14.87
CA ARG A 150 26.45 18.41 -14.32
C ARG A 150 25.76 19.66 -13.75
N PHE A 151 24.47 19.86 -14.01
CA PHE A 151 23.74 21.05 -13.63
C PHE A 151 22.86 20.75 -12.42
N PHE A 152 22.72 21.74 -11.53
CA PHE A 152 21.78 21.64 -10.42
C PHE A 152 20.36 21.85 -10.92
N THR A 153 19.41 21.15 -10.32
CA THR A 153 17.98 21.43 -10.54
C THR A 153 17.62 22.78 -9.89
N PRO A 154 16.84 23.63 -10.56
CA PRO A 154 16.43 24.90 -9.99
C PRO A 154 15.36 24.72 -8.91
N LEU A 155 15.20 25.74 -8.08
CA LEU A 155 13.97 26.00 -7.35
C LEU A 155 13.01 26.75 -8.27
N LEU A 156 11.78 26.28 -8.37
CA LEU A 156 10.71 26.86 -9.17
C LEU A 156 9.73 27.60 -8.26
N ILE A 157 9.41 28.85 -8.57
CA ILE A 157 8.30 29.59 -7.93
C ILE A 157 7.25 29.84 -8.99
N CYS A 158 6.10 29.18 -8.89
CA CYS A 158 5.01 29.28 -9.84
C CYS A 158 3.81 29.99 -9.22
N GLN A 159 3.29 31.01 -9.88
CA GLN A 159 2.00 31.62 -9.52
C GLN A 159 0.92 31.13 -10.46
N GLN A 160 -0.23 30.74 -9.89
CA GLN A 160 -1.44 30.41 -10.63
C GLN A 160 -2.47 31.51 -10.41
N PHE A 161 -3.01 32.06 -11.48
CA PHE A 161 -3.97 33.17 -11.42
C PHE A 161 -4.97 33.12 -12.56
N TYR A 162 -6.12 33.81 -12.41
CA TYR A 162 -7.09 33.94 -13.49
C TYR A 162 -6.56 34.84 -14.62
N HIS A 163 -6.68 34.41 -15.87
CA HIS A 163 -6.16 35.10 -17.06
C HIS A 163 -6.60 36.57 -17.13
N ASN A 164 -7.85 36.87 -16.79
CA ASN A 164 -8.35 38.23 -16.66
C ASN A 164 -9.29 38.34 -15.45
N GLY A 165 -9.26 39.48 -14.76
CA GLY A 165 -9.99 39.64 -13.50
C GLY A 165 -10.00 41.08 -13.03
N SER A 166 -11.13 41.77 -13.20
CA SER A 166 -11.42 43.04 -12.56
C SER A 166 -12.40 42.80 -11.43
N ILE A 167 -12.00 43.05 -10.19
CA ILE A 167 -12.85 42.90 -9.01
C ILE A 167 -12.86 44.25 -8.30
N SER A 168 -14.04 44.86 -8.21
CA SER A 168 -14.26 46.12 -7.49
C SER A 168 -15.36 45.93 -6.44
N PRO A 169 -15.00 45.49 -5.22
CA PRO A 169 -15.98 45.27 -4.15
C PRO A 169 -16.75 46.55 -3.80
N SER A 170 -16.10 47.72 -3.85
CA SER A 170 -16.74 49.02 -3.59
C SER A 170 -17.85 49.37 -4.57
N ASN A 171 -17.75 48.89 -5.82
CA ASN A 171 -18.75 49.10 -6.86
C ASN A 171 -19.65 47.87 -7.06
N GLU A 172 -19.51 46.82 -6.22
CA GLU A 172 -20.22 45.55 -6.35
C GLU A 172 -20.13 44.90 -7.75
N THR A 173 -19.04 45.15 -8.48
CA THR A 173 -18.83 44.68 -9.86
C THR A 173 -17.63 43.77 -9.96
N PHE A 174 -17.76 42.72 -10.76
CA PHE A 174 -16.66 41.83 -11.10
C PHE A 174 -16.78 41.32 -12.54
N GLU A 175 -15.64 41.14 -13.19
CA GLU A 175 -15.50 40.48 -14.50
C GLU A 175 -14.29 39.56 -14.40
N ILE A 176 -14.51 38.25 -14.49
CA ILE A 176 -13.46 37.24 -14.31
C ILE A 176 -13.52 36.25 -15.46
N ASP A 177 -12.37 36.02 -16.08
CA ASP A 177 -12.13 34.89 -16.97
C ASP A 177 -11.65 33.71 -16.12
N ALA A 178 -12.42 32.63 -16.08
CA ALA A 178 -12.11 31.45 -15.27
C ALA A 178 -10.92 30.64 -15.81
N GLN A 179 -10.36 30.98 -16.98
CA GLN A 179 -9.14 30.38 -17.48
C GLN A 179 -7.98 30.65 -16.51
N VAL A 180 -7.29 29.57 -16.11
CA VAL A 180 -6.14 29.64 -15.19
C VAL A 180 -4.86 29.69 -16.02
N GLU A 181 -4.00 30.65 -15.69
CA GLU A 181 -2.64 30.75 -16.21
C GLU A 181 -1.63 30.47 -15.11
N GLU A 182 -0.47 29.96 -15.52
CA GLU A 182 0.64 29.65 -14.64
C GLU A 182 1.93 30.30 -15.17
N GLU A 183 2.61 31.03 -14.29
CA GLU A 183 3.88 31.69 -14.58
C GLU A 183 4.90 31.26 -13.54
N CYS A 184 6.06 30.76 -14.00
CA CYS A 184 7.11 30.23 -13.13
C CYS A 184 8.43 31.00 -13.27
N LEU A 185 9.09 31.18 -12.13
CA LEU A 185 10.46 31.68 -12.02
C LEU A 185 11.41 30.55 -11.61
N GLU A 186 12.53 30.41 -12.32
CA GLU A 186 13.60 29.44 -12.01
C GLU A 186 14.76 30.10 -11.26
N ILE A 187 15.19 29.47 -10.16
CA ILE A 187 16.30 29.92 -9.33
C ILE A 187 17.31 28.79 -9.14
N TYR A 188 18.49 28.92 -9.74
CA TYR A 188 19.55 27.93 -9.64
C TYR A 188 20.45 28.19 -8.42
N PRO A 189 20.90 27.15 -7.69
CA PRO A 189 21.88 27.32 -6.62
C PRO A 189 23.23 27.73 -7.22
N VAL A 190 23.62 29.00 -7.04
CA VAL A 190 24.85 29.57 -7.60
C VAL A 190 26.08 28.99 -6.87
N GLN A 191 27.13 28.65 -7.62
CA GLN A 191 28.44 28.35 -7.03
C GLN A 191 29.02 29.60 -6.32
N PRO A 192 29.82 29.44 -5.25
CA PRO A 192 30.08 30.47 -4.23
C PRO A 192 30.83 31.75 -4.67
N SER A 193 31.05 31.99 -5.96
CA SER A 193 31.84 33.13 -6.46
C SER A 193 31.07 34.43 -6.69
N SER A 194 29.75 34.44 -6.59
CA SER A 194 28.95 35.67 -6.56
C SER A 194 27.61 35.38 -5.91
N LEU A 195 27.33 35.99 -4.76
CA LEU A 195 25.97 36.16 -4.29
C LEU A 195 25.46 37.49 -4.87
N PRO A 196 24.72 37.51 -5.99
CA PRO A 196 23.68 38.51 -6.09
C PRO A 196 22.68 38.19 -4.98
N ASP A 197 22.24 39.20 -4.22
CA ASP A 197 20.93 39.12 -3.57
C ASP A 197 19.97 38.53 -4.61
N ALA A 198 19.37 37.38 -4.31
CA ALA A 198 18.46 36.71 -5.22
C ALA A 198 17.26 37.64 -5.40
N ASP A 199 17.35 38.51 -6.41
CA ASP A 199 16.48 39.64 -6.52
C ASP A 199 15.15 39.14 -7.09
N LEU A 200 14.23 38.81 -6.17
CA LEU A 200 12.84 38.52 -6.49
C LEU A 200 12.11 39.75 -7.08
N SER A 201 12.81 40.88 -7.26
CA SER A 201 12.29 42.16 -7.77
C SER A 201 11.53 42.06 -9.09
N ASN A 202 11.85 41.07 -9.94
CA ASN A 202 11.17 40.88 -11.22
C ASN A 202 9.90 40.01 -11.12
N PHE A 203 9.59 39.40 -9.97
CA PHE A 203 8.43 38.52 -9.81
C PHE A 203 7.31 39.25 -9.07
N THR A 204 6.30 39.71 -9.82
CA THR A 204 5.16 40.45 -9.26
C THR A 204 3.91 39.57 -9.14
N LEU A 205 3.42 39.40 -7.91
CA LEU A 205 2.26 38.57 -7.61
C LEU A 205 0.94 39.30 -7.90
N GLN A 206 0.06 38.62 -8.62
CA GLN A 206 -1.25 39.12 -9.05
C GLN A 206 -2.35 38.97 -7.97
N PHE A 207 -2.15 39.46 -6.74
CA PHE A 207 -2.98 39.13 -5.55
C PHE A 207 -4.51 39.20 -5.74
N LYS A 208 -5.02 40.13 -6.55
CA LYS A 208 -6.48 40.27 -6.80
C LYS A 208 -7.08 39.04 -7.50
N ARG A 209 -6.31 38.39 -8.36
CA ARG A 209 -6.72 37.25 -9.20
C ARG A 209 -5.88 35.99 -8.96
N LEU A 210 -5.00 36.02 -7.95
CA LEU A 210 -4.10 34.95 -7.56
C LEU A 210 -4.84 33.82 -6.87
N LEU A 211 -4.69 32.60 -7.38
CA LEU A 211 -5.25 31.39 -6.81
C LEU A 211 -4.27 30.74 -5.83
N GLU A 212 -3.05 30.47 -6.29
CA GLU A 212 -2.02 29.79 -5.50
C GLU A 212 -0.62 30.28 -5.92
N VAL A 213 0.33 30.25 -4.98
CA VAL A 213 1.77 30.30 -5.31
C VAL A 213 2.39 29.01 -4.82
N ASN A 214 3.05 28.28 -5.70
CA ASN A 214 3.68 27.02 -5.38
C ASN A 214 5.19 27.14 -5.57
N VAL A 215 5.95 26.62 -4.62
CA VAL A 215 7.41 26.53 -4.69
C VAL A 215 7.82 25.08 -4.75
N TYR A 216 8.61 24.71 -5.75
CA TYR A 216 9.04 23.33 -6.00
C TYR A 216 10.57 23.24 -6.05
N PHE A 217 11.14 22.26 -5.38
CA PHE A 217 12.55 21.90 -5.51
C PHE A 217 12.82 20.50 -4.96
N THR A 218 13.90 19.87 -5.45
CA THR A 218 14.29 18.52 -5.02
C THR A 218 15.58 18.55 -4.21
N LEU A 219 15.56 17.89 -3.04
CA LEU A 219 16.73 17.66 -2.20
C LEU A 219 17.02 16.17 -2.06
N LYS A 220 18.29 15.81 -2.10
CA LYS A 220 18.77 14.44 -1.88
C LYS A 220 19.23 14.27 -0.44
N ALA A 221 18.95 13.13 0.17
CA ALA A 221 19.55 12.70 1.43
C ALA A 221 19.86 11.20 1.41
N ILE A 222 20.67 10.73 2.36
CA ILE A 222 21.01 9.32 2.50
C ILE A 222 20.53 8.85 3.87
N ASN A 223 19.72 7.79 3.93
CA ASN A 223 19.28 7.24 5.21
C ASN A 223 20.39 6.37 5.82
N LEU A 224 21.08 6.90 6.82
CA LEU A 224 22.15 6.19 7.53
C LEU A 224 21.65 5.25 8.63
N GLN A 225 20.36 5.31 9.03
CA GLN A 225 19.80 4.44 10.07
C GLN A 225 19.76 2.97 9.65
N THR A 226 19.67 2.70 8.35
CA THR A 226 19.68 1.32 7.80
C THR A 226 21.03 0.63 7.96
N VAL A 227 22.13 1.41 8.00
CA VAL A 227 23.50 0.88 8.20
C VAL A 227 23.62 0.20 9.56
N GLN A 228 22.99 0.75 10.60
CA GLN A 228 22.96 0.13 11.95
C GLN A 228 22.28 -1.25 11.93
N HIS A 229 21.34 -1.45 11.01
CA HIS A 229 20.61 -2.70 10.83
C HIS A 229 21.29 -3.65 9.83
N HIS A 230 22.55 -3.37 9.44
CA HIS A 230 23.32 -4.11 8.44
C HIS A 230 22.60 -4.22 7.08
N GLU A 231 21.77 -3.21 6.78
CA GLU A 231 21.14 -3.02 5.47
C GLU A 231 21.91 -1.96 4.69
N LEU A 232 21.75 -1.97 3.37
CA LEU A 232 22.37 -0.95 2.53
C LEU A 232 21.61 0.38 2.71
N PRO A 233 22.30 1.53 2.74
CA PRO A 233 21.64 2.82 2.77
C PRO A 233 20.96 3.11 1.44
N ASP A 234 19.69 3.49 1.50
CA ASP A 234 18.97 3.99 0.34
C ASP A 234 19.20 5.50 0.19
N CYS A 235 19.19 5.95 -1.06
CA CYS A 235 19.26 7.35 -1.44
C CYS A 235 17.83 7.87 -1.64
N TYR A 236 17.49 8.95 -0.94
CA TYR A 236 16.16 9.53 -0.92
C TYR A 236 16.17 10.83 -1.71
N ASP A 237 15.22 10.97 -2.64
CA ASP A 237 14.97 12.19 -3.39
C ASP A 237 13.67 12.80 -2.86
N PHE A 238 13.80 13.90 -2.12
CA PHE A 238 12.69 14.64 -1.53
C PHE A 238 12.23 15.73 -2.48
N ASN A 239 11.07 15.55 -3.08
CA ASN A 239 10.38 16.53 -3.90
C ASN A 239 9.54 17.43 -2.99
N ILE A 240 10.10 18.58 -2.61
CA ILE A 240 9.50 19.49 -1.65
C ILE A 240 8.58 20.45 -2.39
N THR A 241 7.35 20.56 -1.90
CA THR A 241 6.33 21.46 -2.44
C THR A 241 5.80 22.36 -1.34
N ILE A 242 5.97 23.67 -1.48
CA ILE A 242 5.41 24.68 -0.56
C ILE A 242 4.28 25.40 -1.26
N ARG A 243 3.08 25.37 -0.67
CA ARG A 243 1.84 25.87 -1.28
C ARG A 243 1.28 27.03 -0.49
N PHE A 244 1.17 28.19 -1.14
CA PHE A 244 0.46 29.37 -0.65
C PHE A 244 -0.93 29.38 -1.28
N ASN A 245 -1.93 28.89 -0.56
CA ASN A 245 -3.30 28.75 -1.05
C ASN A 245 -4.14 30.00 -0.78
N ASN A 246 -4.55 30.68 -1.85
CA ASN A 246 -5.42 31.85 -1.84
C ASN A 246 -6.79 31.60 -2.50
N ARG A 247 -7.18 30.34 -2.79
CA ARG A 247 -8.41 30.03 -3.55
C ARG A 247 -9.70 30.59 -2.92
N ALA A 248 -9.72 30.78 -1.60
CA ALA A 248 -10.86 31.34 -0.89
C ALA A 248 -10.95 32.88 -0.98
N HIS A 249 -9.88 33.57 -1.42
CA HIS A 249 -9.76 35.04 -1.48
C HIS A 249 -10.22 35.76 -0.21
N SER A 250 -10.02 35.16 0.97
CA SER A 250 -10.54 35.66 2.25
C SER A 250 -9.60 36.63 2.98
N GLY A 251 -8.53 37.09 2.32
CA GLY A 251 -7.45 37.85 2.97
C GLY A 251 -6.54 37.02 3.89
N ARG A 252 -6.71 35.69 3.91
CA ARG A 252 -5.84 34.74 4.61
C ARG A 252 -5.32 33.71 3.64
N ILE A 253 -4.01 33.69 3.41
CA ILE A 253 -3.35 32.70 2.56
C ILE A 253 -2.81 31.61 3.46
N LYS A 254 -3.31 30.39 3.30
CA LYS A 254 -2.80 29.23 4.04
C LYS A 254 -1.49 28.78 3.41
N VAL A 255 -0.48 28.50 4.21
CA VAL A 255 0.80 28.01 3.72
C VAL A 255 1.02 26.60 4.23
N ASP A 256 1.32 25.69 3.33
CA ASP A 256 1.57 24.28 3.63
C ASP A 256 2.87 23.84 2.97
N LEU A 257 3.55 22.86 3.57
CA LEU A 257 4.75 22.24 3.01
C LEU A 257 4.55 20.74 3.07
N ASP A 258 4.64 20.12 1.91
CA ASP A 258 4.59 18.67 1.72
C ASP A 258 5.86 18.18 1.04
N ASN A 259 6.16 16.89 1.19
CA ASN A 259 7.24 16.21 0.50
C ASN A 259 6.82 14.85 -0.05
N ASP A 260 6.98 14.70 -1.36
CA ASP A 260 6.98 13.39 -1.99
C ASP A 260 8.41 12.83 -2.00
N VAL A 261 8.52 11.51 -1.91
CA VAL A 261 9.80 10.84 -1.68
C VAL A 261 9.97 9.71 -2.67
N ASP A 262 11.01 9.81 -3.48
CA ASP A 262 11.47 8.74 -4.34
C ASP A 262 12.66 8.04 -3.68
N ILE A 263 12.57 6.71 -3.54
CA ILE A 263 13.60 5.89 -2.90
C ILE A 263 14.37 5.16 -3.99
N ASN A 264 15.67 5.45 -4.08
CA ASN A 264 16.57 4.95 -5.10
C ASN A 264 17.77 4.23 -4.49
N GLU A 265 18.29 3.21 -5.18
CA GLU A 265 19.55 2.58 -4.80
C GLU A 265 20.73 3.54 -5.06
N CYS A 266 21.62 3.68 -4.08
CA CYS A 266 22.81 4.52 -4.24
C CYS A 266 23.83 3.86 -5.21
N LYS A 267 24.31 4.62 -6.21
CA LYS A 267 25.17 4.12 -7.31
C LYS A 267 26.50 3.48 -6.84
N ASP A 268 27.23 4.17 -5.98
CA ASP A 268 28.55 3.74 -5.49
C ASP A 268 28.58 3.80 -3.96
N TRP A 269 28.55 2.64 -3.30
CA TRP A 269 28.64 2.54 -1.85
C TRP A 269 29.82 1.67 -1.42
N LYS A 270 30.53 2.09 -0.37
CA LYS A 270 31.60 1.31 0.26
C LYS A 270 31.36 1.29 1.76
N VAL A 271 30.74 0.22 2.25
CA VAL A 271 30.53 0.01 3.69
C VAL A 271 31.37 -1.19 4.14
N THR A 272 32.35 -0.94 5.00
CA THR A 272 33.13 -2.00 5.63
C THR A 272 32.27 -2.71 6.67
N GLY A 273 31.97 -4.00 6.45
CA GLY A 273 31.21 -4.83 7.40
C GLY A 273 29.73 -5.04 7.07
N ALA A 274 29.16 -4.27 6.13
CA ALA A 274 27.84 -4.59 5.58
C ALA A 274 28.00 -5.69 4.52
N SER A 275 27.28 -6.80 4.69
CA SER A 275 27.26 -7.88 3.72
C SER A 275 25.88 -7.95 3.07
N PRO A 276 25.76 -8.01 1.73
CA PRO A 276 24.46 -8.15 1.06
C PRO A 276 23.75 -9.48 1.37
N LYS A 277 24.32 -10.33 2.23
CA LYS A 277 23.75 -11.59 2.71
C LYS A 277 22.35 -11.41 3.34
N LYS A 278 22.07 -10.27 3.99
CA LYS A 278 20.76 -10.04 4.62
C LYS A 278 19.62 -10.00 3.60
N ILE A 279 19.85 -9.41 2.42
CA ILE A 279 18.88 -9.37 1.30
C ILE A 279 18.54 -10.80 0.87
N TYR A 280 19.54 -11.67 0.74
CA TYR A 280 19.31 -13.08 0.38
C TYR A 280 18.45 -13.83 1.40
N TYR A 281 18.64 -13.57 2.70
CA TYR A 281 17.83 -14.20 3.75
C TYR A 281 16.37 -13.76 3.71
N THR A 282 16.09 -12.47 3.47
CA THR A 282 14.72 -11.96 3.35
C THR A 282 14.01 -12.59 2.14
N VAL A 283 14.65 -12.60 0.97
CA VAL A 283 14.09 -13.22 -0.24
C VAL A 283 13.86 -14.71 -0.04
N LEU A 284 14.82 -15.42 0.55
CA LEU A 284 14.66 -16.86 0.86
C LEU A 284 13.48 -17.09 1.81
N PHE A 285 13.32 -16.24 2.82
CA PHE A 285 12.21 -16.32 3.76
C PHE A 285 10.87 -16.12 3.04
N ASP A 286 10.74 -15.12 2.19
CA ASP A 286 9.53 -14.89 1.39
C ASP A 286 9.17 -16.09 0.50
N VAL A 287 10.17 -16.73 -0.13
CA VAL A 287 9.97 -17.96 -0.91
C VAL A 287 9.41 -19.09 -0.05
N VAL A 288 9.94 -19.31 1.16
CA VAL A 288 9.45 -20.34 2.08
C VAL A 288 7.99 -20.09 2.48
N ILE A 289 7.60 -18.82 2.64
CA ILE A 289 6.23 -18.40 2.95
C ILE A 289 5.29 -18.76 1.80
N ILE A 290 5.66 -18.38 0.58
CA ILE A 290 4.89 -18.67 -0.62
C ILE A 290 4.67 -20.19 -0.75
N LEU A 291 5.72 -21.00 -0.58
CA LEU A 291 5.63 -22.46 -0.64
C LEU A 291 4.69 -23.02 0.45
N THR A 292 4.78 -22.50 1.67
CA THR A 292 3.92 -22.93 2.79
C THR A 292 2.45 -22.57 2.54
N CYS A 293 2.19 -21.37 2.01
CA CYS A 293 0.86 -20.92 1.62
C CYS A 293 0.27 -21.76 0.48
N LEU A 294 1.05 -22.07 -0.56
CA LEU A 294 0.63 -22.94 -1.66
C LEU A 294 0.31 -24.36 -1.19
N ALA A 295 1.16 -24.94 -0.35
CA ALA A 295 0.91 -26.25 0.24
C ALA A 295 -0.38 -26.26 1.08
N SER A 296 -0.62 -25.20 1.86
CA SER A 296 -1.86 -24.98 2.62
C SER A 296 -3.07 -24.93 1.70
N LEU A 297 -3.00 -24.14 0.62
CA LEU A 297 -4.06 -23.97 -0.36
C LEU A 297 -4.42 -25.30 -1.01
N VAL A 298 -3.43 -26.06 -1.51
CA VAL A 298 -3.66 -27.37 -2.13
C VAL A 298 -4.34 -28.34 -1.16
N LEU A 299 -3.91 -28.41 0.10
CA LEU A 299 -4.51 -29.28 1.10
C LEU A 299 -5.94 -28.87 1.47
N CYS A 300 -6.20 -27.56 1.53
CA CYS A 300 -7.54 -27.00 1.77
C CYS A 300 -8.47 -27.29 0.60
N THR A 301 -8.05 -27.03 -0.65
CA THR A 301 -8.81 -27.31 -1.86
C THR A 301 -9.15 -28.79 -1.99
N ARG A 302 -8.20 -29.70 -1.72
CA ARG A 302 -8.48 -31.14 -1.68
C ARG A 302 -9.52 -31.50 -0.62
N SER A 303 -9.45 -30.87 0.56
CA SER A 303 -10.42 -31.08 1.63
C SER A 303 -11.82 -30.62 1.25
N LEU A 304 -11.91 -29.45 0.60
CA LEU A 304 -13.15 -28.87 0.10
C LEU A 304 -13.75 -29.74 -1.01
N SER A 305 -12.95 -30.17 -1.99
CA SER A 305 -13.38 -31.08 -3.05
C SER A 305 -13.92 -32.40 -2.51
N THR A 306 -13.25 -33.01 -1.52
CA THR A 306 -13.78 -34.21 -0.84
C THR A 306 -15.10 -33.94 -0.13
N GLY A 307 -15.26 -32.77 0.50
CA GLY A 307 -16.52 -32.35 1.13
C GLY A 307 -17.66 -32.22 0.12
N VAL A 308 -17.40 -31.56 -1.01
CA VAL A 308 -18.35 -31.40 -2.12
C VAL A 308 -18.75 -32.77 -2.70
N GLN A 309 -17.79 -33.67 -2.93
CA GLN A 309 -18.10 -35.03 -3.39
C GLN A 309 -18.99 -35.80 -2.39
N LEU A 310 -18.74 -35.69 -1.09
CA LEU A 310 -19.58 -36.32 -0.07
C LEU A 310 -20.99 -35.72 -0.04
N GLN A 311 -21.13 -34.41 -0.27
CA GLN A 311 -22.42 -33.74 -0.39
C GLN A 311 -23.22 -34.25 -1.61
N PHE A 312 -22.58 -34.37 -2.78
CA PHE A 312 -23.22 -34.92 -3.97
C PHE A 312 -23.66 -36.38 -3.78
N VAL A 313 -22.80 -37.24 -3.23
CA VAL A 313 -23.16 -38.65 -2.97
C VAL A 313 -24.32 -38.74 -1.96
N SER A 314 -24.37 -37.86 -0.95
CA SER A 314 -25.50 -37.80 -0.01
C SER A 314 -26.82 -37.41 -0.68
N PHE A 315 -26.77 -36.60 -1.75
CA PHE A 315 -27.96 -36.13 -2.47
C PHE A 315 -28.51 -37.15 -3.46
N TYR A 316 -27.64 -37.98 -4.06
CA TYR A 316 -28.06 -39.03 -5.01
C TYR A 316 -28.47 -40.36 -4.33
N GLN A 317 -28.14 -40.55 -3.05
CA GLN A 317 -28.40 -41.78 -2.30
C GLN A 317 -29.62 -41.69 -1.36
N PHE A 318 -30.29 -40.53 -1.35
CA PHE A 318 -31.63 -40.29 -0.81
C PHE A 318 -32.59 -40.03 -1.96
#